data_AF-A0A3D0Z769-F1
#
_entry.id   AF-A0A3D0Z769-F1
#
_cell.length_a   1.000
_cell.length_b   1.000
_cell.length_c   1.000
_cell.angle_alpha   90.00
_cell.angle_beta   90.00
_cell.angle_gamma   90.00
#
_symmetry.space_group_name_H-M   'P 1'
#
loop_
_entity.id
_entity.type
_entity.pdbx_description
1 polymer ?
#
loop_
_entity_poly.entity_id
_entity_poly.type
_entity_poly.pdbx_seq_one_letter_code
_entity_poly.pdbx_strand_id
1 'polypeptide(L)'
;MKICPNCKYHNDGNTSVCQGCGADISQVLSVSDENQPQIQPEQPYMQNQPYQQQRPAYSNLSPKSQRSNRTRWWFYGLCALFLISLVLNVYLGVSMANRSANNEAINVIADSSDSSTVPDETKDSESSIEEEIPVSSKEISDIVVDDNAATLINPVPFRTPFVFSVTGYSEEKEKDISINIQITVEGVTRGEEAWEWLQDGSSINDEEDKAPDGKEWALIRVRAQLLETSDSDYEFGSYDSDFVAYDSNGIEMPNQYIFVPTDRFGGKVKVGDVNEGVIALLVTPGDNFVIQYDRFYSLTRSYYFATQ
;
A
#
# COMPACT_ATOMS: atom_id res chain seq x y z
N MET A 1 -32.61 -7.06 23.58
CA MET A 1 -31.55 -6.06 23.95
C MET A 1 -31.12 -5.29 22.69
N LYS A 2 -30.58 -4.06 22.78
CA LYS A 2 -30.00 -3.33 21.64
C LYS A 2 -28.48 -3.20 21.81
N ILE A 3 -27.69 -3.49 20.77
CA ILE A 3 -26.22 -3.29 20.80
C ILE A 3 -25.90 -2.01 20.02
N CYS A 4 -25.20 -1.07 20.64
CA CYS A 4 -24.81 0.16 19.95
C CYS A 4 -23.79 -0.15 18.84
N PRO A 5 -24.04 0.25 17.58
CA PRO A 5 -23.10 -0.02 16.49
C PRO A 5 -21.77 0.70 16.67
N ASN A 6 -21.79 1.86 17.33
CA ASN A 6 -20.63 2.74 17.50
C ASN A 6 -19.66 2.25 18.58
N CYS A 7 -20.16 1.83 19.74
CA CYS A 7 -19.29 1.46 20.88
C CYS A 7 -19.54 0.05 21.45
N LYS A 8 -20.41 -0.74 20.80
CA LYS A 8 -20.81 -2.11 21.22
C LYS A 8 -21.42 -2.21 22.63
N TYR A 9 -21.79 -1.08 23.25
CA TYR A 9 -22.47 -1.09 24.54
C TYR A 9 -23.86 -1.73 24.44
N HIS A 10 -24.17 -2.59 25.42
CA HIS A 10 -25.46 -3.27 25.53
C HIS A 10 -26.47 -2.35 26.21
N ASN A 11 -27.52 -1.99 25.49
CA ASN A 11 -28.58 -1.10 25.96
C ASN A 11 -29.90 -1.87 26.13
N ASP A 12 -30.75 -1.38 27.04
CA ASP A 12 -32.12 -1.88 27.18
C ASP A 12 -32.89 -1.73 25.86
N GLY A 13 -33.85 -2.63 25.63
CA GLY A 13 -34.62 -2.68 24.38
C GLY A 13 -35.38 -1.38 24.04
N ASN A 14 -35.63 -0.53 25.03
CA ASN A 14 -36.46 0.66 24.89
C ASN A 14 -35.67 1.98 24.80
N THR A 15 -34.33 1.94 24.78
CA THR A 15 -33.54 3.18 24.69
C THR A 15 -33.46 3.70 23.25
N SER A 16 -33.54 5.03 23.13
CA SER A 16 -33.28 5.78 21.89
C SER A 16 -31.87 6.36 21.85
N VAL A 17 -31.16 6.41 22.98
CA VAL A 17 -29.80 6.95 23.09
C VAL A 17 -28.90 5.93 23.79
N CYS A 18 -27.71 5.72 23.25
CA CYS A 18 -26.71 4.82 23.81
C CYS A 18 -26.16 5.37 25.13
N GLN A 19 -26.24 4.58 26.21
CA GLN A 19 -25.73 4.96 27.52
C GLN A 19 -24.19 5.03 27.57
N GLY A 20 -23.50 4.31 26.69
CA GLY A 20 -22.03 4.30 26.64
C GLY A 20 -21.40 5.49 25.92
N CYS A 21 -22.03 6.00 24.86
CA CYS A 21 -21.43 7.04 24.01
C CYS A 21 -22.37 8.19 23.58
N GLY A 22 -23.65 8.16 23.97
CA GLY A 22 -24.61 9.21 23.64
C GLY A 22 -25.14 9.20 22.21
N ALA A 23 -24.79 8.21 21.38
CA ALA A 23 -25.29 8.09 20.01
C ALA A 23 -26.79 7.73 19.96
N ASP A 24 -27.52 8.24 18.96
CA ASP A 24 -28.92 7.84 18.69
C ASP A 24 -28.96 6.39 18.17
N ILE A 25 -29.76 5.56 18.82
CA ILE A 25 -29.99 4.14 18.51
C ILE A 25 -31.49 3.81 18.39
N SER A 26 -32.32 4.82 18.12
CA SER A 26 -33.76 4.68 17.93
C SER A 26 -34.12 3.65 16.85
N GLN A 27 -33.32 3.55 15.78
CA GLN A 27 -33.55 2.65 14.65
C GLN A 27 -32.93 1.24 14.80
N VAL A 28 -32.15 0.98 15.85
CA VAL A 28 -31.56 -0.35 16.07
C VAL A 28 -32.65 -1.30 16.54
N LEU A 29 -32.94 -2.35 15.76
CA LEU A 29 -33.91 -3.38 16.13
C LEU A 29 -33.41 -4.17 17.35
N SER A 30 -34.30 -4.43 18.30
CA SER A 30 -33.98 -5.27 19.45
C SER A 30 -33.83 -6.72 19.01
N VAL A 31 -32.70 -7.35 19.35
CA VAL A 31 -32.55 -8.80 19.19
C VAL A 31 -33.36 -9.46 20.31
N SER A 32 -34.24 -10.39 19.94
CA SER A 32 -35.00 -11.25 20.85
C SER A 32 -34.18 -12.50 21.18
N ASP A 33 -33.95 -12.73 22.47
CA ASP A 33 -33.15 -13.82 23.04
C ASP A 33 -33.90 -15.16 22.94
N GLU A 34 -33.88 -15.81 21.77
CA GLU A 34 -34.47 -17.15 21.62
C GLU A 34 -33.45 -18.27 21.36
N ASN A 35 -32.15 -17.99 21.40
CA ASN A 35 -31.12 -19.04 21.41
C ASN A 35 -29.83 -18.55 22.06
N GLN A 36 -29.69 -18.76 23.37
CA GLN A 36 -28.36 -18.78 24.02
C GLN A 36 -28.21 -20.06 24.86
N PRO A 37 -27.11 -20.83 24.68
CA PRO A 37 -26.76 -21.93 25.56
C PRO A 37 -26.27 -21.41 26.92
N GLN A 38 -26.67 -22.12 27.97
CA GLN A 38 -26.36 -21.86 29.38
C GLN A 38 -24.85 -21.97 29.65
N ILE A 39 -24.24 -20.91 30.20
CA ILE A 39 -22.90 -20.96 30.79
C ILE A 39 -23.00 -20.55 32.27
N GLN A 40 -22.36 -21.35 33.13
CA GLN A 40 -22.33 -21.30 34.59
C GLN A 40 -21.66 -20.04 35.17
N PRO A 41 -21.94 -19.68 36.45
CA PRO A 41 -21.63 -18.36 36.99
C PRO A 41 -20.29 -18.23 37.74
N GLU A 42 -19.84 -16.97 37.77
CA GLU A 42 -19.08 -16.23 38.80
C GLU A 42 -17.55 -16.31 38.93
N GLN A 43 -16.93 -15.15 38.68
CA GLN A 43 -16.03 -14.47 39.62
C GLN A 43 -16.32 -12.95 39.63
N PRO A 44 -16.19 -12.24 40.78
CA PRO A 44 -16.57 -10.83 40.89
C PRO A 44 -15.48 -9.90 40.36
N TYR A 45 -15.84 -8.96 39.49
CA TYR A 45 -14.95 -7.90 39.04
C TYR A 45 -14.93 -6.73 40.03
N MET A 46 -13.72 -6.26 40.34
CA MET A 46 -13.45 -5.09 41.18
C MET A 46 -13.96 -3.80 40.51
N GLN A 47 -14.56 -2.96 41.35
CA GLN A 47 -15.12 -1.66 41.02
C GLN A 47 -13.99 -0.62 40.94
N ASN A 48 -13.58 -0.23 39.73
CA ASN A 48 -12.59 0.84 39.54
C ASN A 48 -13.25 2.23 39.54
N GLN A 49 -12.73 3.11 40.39
CA GLN A 49 -13.10 4.51 40.52
C GLN A 49 -12.59 5.36 39.35
N PRO A 50 -13.23 6.51 39.05
CA PRO A 50 -12.81 7.41 37.98
C PRO A 50 -11.51 8.15 38.34
N TYR A 51 -10.49 8.02 37.50
CA TYR A 51 -9.27 8.83 37.56
C TYR A 51 -9.58 10.30 37.25
N GLN A 52 -9.33 11.16 38.22
CA GLN A 52 -9.27 12.61 38.04
C GLN A 52 -7.96 12.98 37.33
N GLN A 53 -8.07 13.61 36.15
CA GLN A 53 -6.93 14.19 35.45
C GLN A 53 -6.40 15.42 36.20
N GLN A 54 -5.24 15.31 36.84
CA GLN A 54 -4.45 16.48 37.25
C GLN A 54 -3.36 16.73 36.22
N ARG A 55 -3.44 17.87 35.52
CA ARG A 55 -2.37 18.38 34.65
C ARG A 55 -1.19 18.86 35.52
N PRO A 56 0.06 18.47 35.24
CA PRO A 56 1.21 19.18 35.78
C PRO A 56 1.40 20.51 35.05
N ALA A 57 1.61 21.56 35.85
CA ALA A 57 2.05 22.87 35.39
C ALA A 57 3.52 22.78 34.93
N TYR A 58 3.79 23.12 33.67
CA TYR A 58 5.15 23.35 33.19
C TYR A 58 5.52 24.82 33.39
N SER A 59 6.44 25.03 34.34
CA SER A 59 7.14 26.30 34.54
C SER A 59 8.45 26.33 33.75
N ASN A 60 8.64 27.43 33.02
CA ASN A 60 9.91 28.11 32.70
C ASN A 60 11.00 27.32 31.94
N LEU A 61 11.03 27.50 30.61
CA LEU A 61 12.23 27.35 29.80
C LEU A 61 12.51 28.62 28.99
N SER A 62 13.79 28.97 28.97
CA SER A 62 14.43 30.20 28.46
C SER A 62 14.39 30.34 26.94
N PRO A 63 14.41 31.58 26.39
CA PRO A 63 14.35 31.81 24.95
C PRO A 63 15.71 31.53 24.29
N LYS A 64 15.82 30.43 23.53
CA LYS A 64 16.89 30.23 22.55
C LYS A 64 16.45 30.72 21.17
N SER A 65 17.38 31.41 20.52
CA SER A 65 17.24 32.27 19.34
C SER A 65 16.55 31.65 18.12
N GLN A 66 15.47 32.30 17.66
CA GLN A 66 14.96 32.17 16.28
C GLN A 66 16.00 32.71 15.29
N ARG A 67 16.69 31.82 14.57
CA ARG A 67 17.35 32.19 13.30
C ARG A 67 16.29 32.16 12.19
N SER A 68 16.08 33.31 11.55
CA SER A 68 15.02 33.51 10.55
C SER A 68 15.28 32.74 9.25
N ASN A 69 14.29 31.95 8.82
CA ASN A 69 14.24 31.22 7.53
C ASN A 69 14.07 32.13 6.29
N ARG A 70 14.69 33.31 6.26
CA ARG A 70 14.56 34.28 5.15
C ARG A 70 15.41 33.96 3.92
N THR A 71 16.33 33.00 3.99
CA THR A 71 17.25 32.68 2.88
C THR A 71 16.71 31.67 1.87
N ARG A 72 15.61 30.95 2.16
CA ARG A 72 15.06 29.93 1.24
C ARG A 72 14.18 30.51 0.12
N TRP A 73 13.56 31.67 0.31
CA TRP A 73 12.65 32.28 -0.67
C TRP A 73 13.36 32.82 -1.92
N TRP A 74 14.62 33.21 -1.81
CA TRP A 74 15.36 33.76 -2.95
C TRP A 74 15.74 32.69 -4.00
N PHE A 75 15.96 31.44 -3.57
CA PHE A 75 16.23 30.32 -4.47
C PHE A 75 15.02 29.97 -5.35
N TYR A 76 13.81 29.95 -4.78
CA TYR A 76 12.59 29.69 -5.55
C TYR A 76 12.30 30.79 -6.58
N GLY A 77 12.61 32.05 -6.26
CA GLY A 77 12.48 33.17 -7.20
C GLY A 77 13.40 33.03 -8.42
N LEU A 78 14.64 32.56 -8.22
CA LEU A 78 15.59 32.32 -9.31
C LEU A 78 15.17 31.15 -10.22
N CYS A 79 14.69 30.04 -9.63
CA CYS A 79 14.19 28.91 -10.42
C CYS A 79 12.98 29.28 -11.28
N ALA A 80 12.04 30.07 -10.75
CA ALA A 80 10.85 30.51 -11.49
C ALA A 80 11.21 31.39 -12.70
N LEU A 81 12.17 32.31 -12.55
CA LEU A 81 12.63 33.17 -13.66
C LEU A 81 13.32 32.36 -14.78
N PHE A 82 14.06 31.31 -14.41
CA PHE A 82 14.72 30.44 -15.38
C PHE A 82 13.69 29.63 -16.21
N LEU A 83 12.65 29.10 -15.57
CA LEU A 83 11.57 28.40 -16.27
C LEU A 83 10.78 29.32 -17.21
N ILE A 84 10.49 30.55 -16.79
CA ILE A 84 9.82 31.55 -17.64
C ILE A 84 10.67 31.86 -18.88
N SER A 85 12.00 31.97 -18.72
CA SER A 85 12.93 32.19 -19.85
C SER A 85 12.91 31.04 -20.86
N LEU A 86 12.86 29.78 -20.41
CA LEU A 86 12.78 28.62 -21.30
C LEU A 86 11.49 28.61 -22.13
N VAL A 87 10.35 28.88 -21.49
CA VAL A 87 9.05 28.94 -22.18
C VAL A 87 9.02 30.06 -23.22
N LEU A 88 9.57 31.24 -22.90
CA LEU A 88 9.69 32.36 -23.83
C LEU A 88 10.57 32.03 -25.05
N ASN A 89 11.69 31.32 -24.84
CA ASN A 89 12.55 30.91 -25.95
C ASN A 89 11.87 29.90 -26.89
N VAL A 90 11.10 28.95 -26.36
CA VAL A 90 10.31 28.01 -27.18
C VAL A 90 9.23 28.76 -27.97
N TYR A 91 8.51 29.68 -27.33
CA TYR A 91 7.44 30.43 -27.98
C TYR A 91 7.95 31.34 -29.11
N LEU A 92 9.11 31.98 -28.92
CA LEU A 92 9.74 32.81 -29.95
C LEU A 92 10.35 31.98 -31.09
N GLY A 93 10.91 30.80 -30.80
CA GLY A 93 11.47 29.90 -31.81
C GLY A 93 10.44 29.38 -32.82
N VAL A 94 9.23 29.05 -32.36
CA VAL A 94 8.14 28.57 -33.23
C VAL A 94 7.66 29.67 -34.20
N SER A 95 7.78 30.95 -33.83
CA SER A 95 7.35 32.05 -34.70
C SER A 95 8.22 32.25 -35.95
N MET A 96 9.48 31.80 -35.93
CA MET A 96 10.39 31.94 -37.08
C MET A 96 10.27 30.80 -38.10
N ALA A 97 9.85 29.59 -37.68
CA ALA A 97 9.67 28.46 -38.59
C ALA A 97 8.45 28.62 -39.51
N ASN A 98 7.39 29.29 -39.05
CA ASN A 98 6.14 29.42 -39.80
C ASN A 98 6.14 30.51 -40.89
N ARG A 99 7.26 31.26 -41.05
CA ARG A 99 7.43 32.23 -42.15
C ARG A 99 8.12 31.64 -43.39
N SER A 100 8.65 30.41 -43.32
CA SER A 100 9.39 29.80 -44.45
C SER A 100 8.53 28.91 -45.35
N ALA A 101 7.29 28.56 -44.97
CA ALA A 101 6.51 27.53 -45.67
C ALA A 101 5.43 28.06 -46.66
N ASN A 102 5.25 29.38 -46.81
CA ASN A 102 4.12 29.94 -47.57
C ASN A 102 4.47 30.50 -48.97
N ASN A 103 5.66 30.20 -49.52
CA ASN A 103 6.08 30.72 -50.83
C ASN A 103 6.38 29.64 -51.89
N GLU A 104 5.83 28.43 -51.78
CA GLU A 104 5.99 27.42 -52.83
C GLU A 104 4.70 26.65 -53.09
N ALA A 105 3.77 27.33 -53.76
CA ALA A 105 2.72 26.69 -54.55
C ALA A 105 2.56 27.49 -55.84
N ILE A 106 2.94 26.91 -56.98
CA ILE A 106 2.35 27.11 -58.33
C ILE A 106 3.02 26.16 -59.35
N ASN A 107 2.17 25.58 -60.20
CA ASN A 107 2.37 24.73 -61.40
C ASN A 107 2.53 23.20 -61.21
N VAL A 108 1.46 22.39 -61.38
CA VAL A 108 0.70 21.97 -62.62
C VAL A 108 1.35 20.73 -63.25
N ILE A 109 0.82 19.52 -62.95
CA ILE A 109 -0.11 18.65 -63.72
C ILE A 109 0.47 18.03 -65.01
N ALA A 110 0.26 16.70 -65.12
CA ALA A 110 0.37 15.74 -66.25
C ALA A 110 1.46 14.68 -65.94
N ASP A 111 1.28 13.36 -66.09
CA ASP A 111 0.29 12.55 -66.83
C ASP A 111 0.46 11.06 -66.43
N SER A 112 -0.45 10.20 -66.89
CA SER A 112 -0.26 8.77 -67.21
C SER A 112 -0.36 7.68 -66.14
N SER A 113 -1.58 7.14 -66.00
CA SER A 113 -2.01 5.77 -66.39
C SER A 113 -1.00 4.61 -66.48
N ASP A 114 -1.32 3.49 -65.81
CA ASP A 114 -1.49 2.08 -66.28
C ASP A 114 -1.25 1.13 -65.08
N SER A 115 -2.12 0.22 -64.66
CA SER A 115 -2.78 -0.93 -65.30
C SER A 115 -2.18 -2.27 -64.85
N SER A 116 -3.13 -3.16 -64.49
CA SER A 116 -3.07 -4.62 -64.35
C SER A 116 -2.58 -5.25 -63.05
N THR A 117 -3.33 -6.05 -62.27
CA THR A 117 -4.23 -7.24 -62.39
C THR A 117 -3.57 -8.63 -62.14
N VAL A 118 -4.15 -9.34 -61.15
CA VAL A 118 -4.33 -10.82 -60.91
C VAL A 118 -3.16 -11.68 -60.32
N PRO A 119 -3.38 -12.91 -59.78
CA PRO A 119 -3.63 -13.25 -58.35
C PRO A 119 -2.82 -14.49 -57.85
N ASP A 120 -3.35 -15.18 -56.82
CA ASP A 120 -3.16 -16.62 -56.44
C ASP A 120 -1.87 -17.01 -55.68
N GLU A 121 -1.81 -17.99 -54.78
CA GLU A 121 -2.75 -19.01 -54.26
C GLU A 121 -2.15 -19.60 -52.94
N THR A 122 -3.03 -19.90 -51.98
CA THR A 122 -3.14 -21.10 -51.09
C THR A 122 -1.99 -21.81 -50.31
N LYS A 123 -2.46 -22.35 -49.15
CA LYS A 123 -2.27 -23.70 -48.55
C LYS A 123 -1.23 -23.90 -47.42
N ASP A 124 -1.70 -24.12 -46.19
CA ASP A 124 -1.89 -25.44 -45.46
C ASP A 124 -0.59 -25.80 -44.68
N SER A 125 -0.53 -26.45 -43.51
CA SER A 125 -1.43 -27.28 -42.69
C SER A 125 -0.76 -27.48 -41.31
N GLU A 126 -1.56 -27.73 -40.25
CA GLU A 126 -1.39 -28.75 -39.18
C GLU A 126 -0.11 -28.80 -38.29
N SER A 127 -0.08 -29.31 -37.07
CA SER A 127 -1.04 -29.77 -36.05
C SER A 127 -0.22 -30.34 -34.87
N SER A 128 -0.72 -30.16 -33.65
CA SER A 128 -0.58 -31.02 -32.43
C SER A 128 0.80 -31.35 -31.83
N ILE A 129 0.94 -31.18 -30.51
CA ILE A 129 0.74 -32.25 -29.50
C ILE A 129 0.79 -31.62 -28.10
N GLU A 130 -0.30 -31.82 -27.34
CA GLU A 130 -0.42 -31.62 -25.89
C GLU A 130 0.29 -32.75 -25.13
N GLU A 131 1.00 -32.38 -24.06
CA GLU A 131 1.44 -33.33 -23.03
C GLU A 131 1.01 -32.76 -21.67
N GLU A 132 -0.13 -33.24 -21.16
CA GLU A 132 -0.64 -32.91 -19.83
C GLU A 132 0.11 -33.71 -18.75
N ILE A 133 0.75 -33.00 -17.81
CA ILE A 133 1.25 -33.57 -16.57
C ILE A 133 0.24 -33.22 -15.46
N PRO A 134 -0.33 -34.20 -14.74
CA PRO A 134 -1.27 -33.93 -13.66
C PRO A 134 -0.48 -33.55 -12.39
N VAL A 135 -0.44 -32.26 -12.06
CA VAL A 135 0.07 -31.80 -10.76
C VAL A 135 -1.07 -31.82 -9.74
N SER A 136 -0.93 -32.76 -8.81
CA SER A 136 -1.75 -33.01 -7.64
C SER A 136 -1.92 -31.76 -6.77
N SER A 137 -3.05 -31.07 -6.96
CA SER A 137 -3.55 -29.97 -6.14
C SER A 137 -4.32 -30.52 -4.92
N LYS A 138 -3.61 -30.72 -3.81
CA LYS A 138 -4.24 -30.97 -2.51
C LYS A 138 -3.48 -30.25 -1.40
N GLU A 139 -3.86 -28.99 -1.19
CA GLU A 139 -4.01 -28.26 0.10
C GLU A 139 -4.04 -26.75 -0.19
N ILE A 140 -5.22 -26.25 -0.57
CA ILE A 140 -5.54 -24.83 -0.64
C ILE A 140 -6.96 -24.70 -0.07
N SER A 141 -7.12 -24.84 1.25
CA SER A 141 -8.45 -24.78 1.89
C SER A 141 -8.75 -23.48 2.62
N ASP A 142 -7.82 -22.52 2.69
CA ASP A 142 -8.03 -21.26 3.42
C ASP A 142 -7.54 -20.02 2.66
N ILE A 143 -7.84 -19.91 1.36
CA ILE A 143 -7.69 -18.63 0.65
C ILE A 143 -8.94 -17.79 0.89
N VAL A 144 -8.81 -16.74 1.72
CA VAL A 144 -9.82 -15.71 1.85
C VAL A 144 -9.70 -14.78 0.64
N VAL A 145 -10.60 -14.93 -0.32
CA VAL A 145 -10.86 -13.92 -1.37
C VAL A 145 -12.03 -13.09 -0.88
N ASP A 146 -11.77 -12.01 -0.15
CA ASP A 146 -12.82 -11.10 0.33
C ASP A 146 -12.44 -9.65 0.05
N ASP A 147 -13.19 -9.03 -0.87
CA ASP A 147 -13.11 -7.62 -1.21
C ASP A 147 -13.58 -6.69 -0.07
N ASN A 148 -13.91 -7.15 1.13
CA ASN A 148 -14.11 -6.31 2.32
C ASN A 148 -13.13 -6.65 3.46
N ALA A 149 -12.24 -7.63 3.25
CA ALA A 149 -11.16 -7.95 4.18
C ALA A 149 -9.95 -7.02 3.97
N ALA A 150 -8.99 -7.09 4.89
CA ALA A 150 -7.72 -6.36 4.85
C ALA A 150 -7.86 -4.83 4.92
N THR A 151 -8.70 -4.30 5.81
CA THR A 151 -8.79 -2.86 6.10
C THR A 151 -8.02 -2.51 7.37
N LEU A 152 -7.72 -1.23 7.61
CA LEU A 152 -7.05 -0.80 8.85
C LEU A 152 -7.77 -1.27 10.13
N ILE A 153 -9.10 -1.32 10.12
CA ILE A 153 -9.93 -1.73 11.27
C ILE A 153 -10.11 -3.26 11.33
N ASN A 154 -9.98 -3.93 10.19
CA ASN A 154 -10.09 -5.38 10.07
C ASN A 154 -8.95 -5.91 9.18
N PRO A 155 -7.70 -5.91 9.70
CA PRO A 155 -6.55 -6.33 8.93
C PRO A 155 -6.57 -7.84 8.73
N VAL A 156 -5.82 -8.31 7.73
CA VAL A 156 -5.53 -9.74 7.57
C VAL A 156 -4.85 -10.22 8.85
N PRO A 157 -5.32 -11.31 9.48
CA PRO A 157 -4.69 -11.84 10.67
C PRO A 157 -3.22 -12.23 10.43
N PHE A 158 -2.39 -12.09 11.45
CA PHE A 158 -0.98 -12.43 11.37
C PHE A 158 -0.79 -13.89 10.89
N ARG A 159 0.21 -14.12 10.04
CA ARG A 159 0.50 -15.43 9.41
C ARG A 159 -0.63 -16.03 8.57
N THR A 160 -1.60 -15.21 8.17
CA THR A 160 -2.66 -15.64 7.26
C THR A 160 -2.32 -15.18 5.84
N PRO A 161 -2.26 -16.09 4.86
CA PRO A 161 -2.11 -15.69 3.47
C PRO A 161 -3.37 -14.98 2.99
N PHE A 162 -3.21 -13.83 2.35
CA PHE A 162 -4.31 -13.08 1.76
C PHE A 162 -4.10 -12.95 0.26
N VAL A 163 -5.14 -13.28 -0.50
CA VAL A 163 -5.13 -13.22 -1.96
C VAL A 163 -6.06 -12.12 -2.41
N PHE A 164 -5.57 -11.27 -3.29
CA PHE A 164 -6.35 -10.21 -3.89
C PHE A 164 -6.02 -10.05 -5.38
N SER A 165 -7.01 -9.56 -6.11
CA SER A 165 -6.90 -9.31 -7.54
C SER A 165 -6.70 -7.83 -7.81
N VAL A 166 -5.82 -7.52 -8.75
CA VAL A 166 -5.54 -6.16 -9.20
C VAL A 166 -5.65 -6.13 -10.72
N THR A 167 -6.30 -5.10 -11.27
CA THR A 167 -6.23 -4.81 -12.70
C THR A 167 -5.66 -3.41 -12.89
N GLY A 168 -4.59 -3.29 -13.67
CA GLY A 168 -3.97 -2.01 -13.98
C GLY A 168 -3.58 -1.92 -15.45
N TYR A 169 -3.62 -0.71 -16.00
CA TYR A 169 -3.19 -0.45 -17.38
C TYR A 169 -1.67 -0.46 -17.48
N SER A 170 -1.12 -1.30 -18.37
CA SER A 170 0.29 -1.29 -18.73
C SER A 170 0.49 -0.37 -19.94
N GLU A 171 1.21 0.74 -19.73
CA GLU A 171 1.57 1.64 -20.84
C GLU A 171 2.48 0.94 -21.87
N GLU A 172 3.42 0.12 -21.40
CA GLU A 172 4.35 -0.63 -22.27
C GLU A 172 3.62 -1.61 -23.19
N LYS A 173 2.59 -2.28 -22.67
CA LYS A 173 1.83 -3.30 -23.41
C LYS A 173 0.52 -2.77 -24.01
N GLU A 174 0.22 -1.49 -23.78
CA GLU A 174 -1.01 -0.79 -24.19
C GLU A 174 -2.30 -1.57 -23.89
N LYS A 175 -2.35 -2.24 -22.72
CA LYS A 175 -3.49 -3.06 -22.31
C LYS A 175 -3.63 -3.16 -20.80
N ASP A 176 -4.83 -3.51 -20.36
CA ASP A 176 -5.08 -3.89 -18.97
C ASP A 176 -4.44 -5.24 -18.66
N ILE A 177 -3.77 -5.31 -17.52
CA ILE A 177 -3.19 -6.54 -16.97
C ILE A 177 -3.87 -6.79 -15.62
N SER A 178 -4.53 -7.94 -15.53
CA SER A 178 -5.10 -8.45 -14.29
C SER A 178 -4.14 -9.45 -13.66
N ILE A 179 -3.93 -9.36 -12.35
CA ILE A 179 -3.05 -10.24 -11.59
C ILE A 179 -3.71 -10.67 -10.29
N ASN A 180 -3.37 -11.88 -9.84
CA ASN A 180 -3.70 -12.40 -8.51
C ASN A 180 -2.42 -12.51 -7.69
N ILE A 181 -2.36 -11.80 -6.57
CA ILE A 181 -1.20 -11.77 -5.69
C ILE A 181 -1.59 -12.36 -4.34
N GLN A 182 -0.72 -13.19 -3.77
CA GLN A 182 -0.78 -13.60 -2.38
C GLN A 182 0.26 -12.83 -1.58
N ILE A 183 -0.12 -12.27 -0.43
CA ILE A 183 0.81 -11.69 0.55
C ILE A 183 0.58 -12.33 1.91
N THR A 184 1.67 -12.60 2.63
CA THR A 184 1.67 -13.12 4.00
C THR A 184 2.70 -12.37 4.84
N VAL A 185 2.32 -12.01 6.07
CA VAL A 185 3.25 -11.52 7.10
C VAL A 185 3.62 -12.70 8.00
N GLU A 186 4.90 -13.10 7.98
CA GLU A 186 5.33 -14.39 8.56
C GLU A 186 5.96 -14.23 9.94
N GLY A 187 6.65 -13.12 10.18
CA GLY A 187 7.44 -12.88 11.38
C GLY A 187 7.69 -11.41 11.62
N VAL A 188 7.78 -11.02 12.88
CA VAL A 188 8.14 -9.66 13.32
C VAL A 188 9.18 -9.77 14.44
N THR A 189 10.33 -9.11 14.24
CA THR A 189 11.39 -8.93 15.25
C THR A 189 11.48 -7.43 15.56
N ARG A 190 11.66 -7.05 16.84
CA ARG A 190 11.55 -5.64 17.28
C ARG A 190 12.69 -5.22 18.18
N GLY A 191 12.83 -3.90 18.36
CA GLY A 191 13.65 -3.33 19.42
C GLY A 191 15.14 -3.59 19.21
N GLU A 192 15.84 -3.93 20.29
CA GLU A 192 17.28 -4.16 20.26
C GLU A 192 17.66 -5.33 19.35
N GLU A 193 16.87 -6.41 19.32
CA GLU A 193 17.13 -7.57 18.46
C GLU A 193 17.06 -7.19 16.96
N ALA A 194 16.08 -6.37 16.59
CA ALA A 194 15.97 -5.81 15.24
C ALA A 194 17.16 -4.91 14.90
N TRP A 195 17.60 -4.09 15.85
CA TRP A 195 18.72 -3.18 15.69
C TRP A 195 20.06 -3.92 15.56
N GLU A 196 20.31 -4.93 16.37
CA GLU A 196 21.48 -5.81 16.28
C GLU A 196 21.55 -6.49 14.91
N TRP A 197 20.43 -7.01 14.43
CA TRP A 197 20.37 -7.65 13.11
C TRP A 197 20.66 -6.65 11.97
N LEU A 198 20.16 -5.41 12.05
CA LEU A 198 20.43 -4.38 11.04
C LEU A 198 21.91 -4.01 10.98
N GLN A 199 22.58 -3.96 12.13
CA GLN A 199 24.03 -3.70 12.21
C GLN A 199 24.85 -4.88 11.66
N ASP A 200 24.34 -6.11 11.74
CA ASP A 200 25.01 -7.30 11.23
C ASP A 200 24.99 -7.31 9.69
N GLY A 201 26.10 -6.88 9.08
CA GLY A 201 26.31 -6.94 7.64
C GLY A 201 26.03 -5.64 6.87
N SER A 202 25.74 -4.54 7.54
CA SER A 202 25.54 -3.22 6.91
C SER A 202 26.65 -2.23 7.26
N SER A 203 26.82 -1.20 6.43
CA SER A 203 27.64 -0.02 6.73
C SER A 203 26.81 1.04 7.48
N ILE A 204 25.91 0.61 8.37
CA ILE A 204 25.04 1.49 9.14
C ILE A 204 25.87 2.35 10.10
N ASN A 205 25.48 3.62 10.22
CA ASN A 205 26.06 4.55 11.18
C ASN A 205 25.18 4.61 12.44
N ASP A 206 25.73 4.17 13.57
CA ASP A 206 25.05 4.11 14.88
C ASP A 206 24.40 5.43 15.33
N GLU A 207 24.88 6.59 14.86
CA GLU A 207 24.32 7.89 15.24
C GLU A 207 23.17 8.36 14.33
N GLU A 208 23.17 7.96 13.04
CA GLU A 208 22.22 8.47 12.05
C GLU A 208 21.07 7.49 11.79
N ASP A 209 21.35 6.18 11.85
CA ASP A 209 20.41 5.13 11.49
C ASP A 209 19.73 4.49 12.70
N LYS A 210 20.23 4.78 13.92
CA LYS A 210 19.58 4.33 15.15
C LYS A 210 18.18 4.93 15.24
N ALA A 211 17.23 4.11 15.68
CA ALA A 211 15.86 4.56 15.86
C ALA A 211 15.81 5.80 16.78
N PRO A 212 15.08 6.87 16.37
CA PRO A 212 14.98 8.09 17.17
C PRO A 212 14.25 7.84 18.49
N ASP A 213 14.41 8.77 19.46
CA ASP A 213 13.78 8.67 20.77
C ASP A 213 12.27 8.40 20.69
N GLY A 214 11.80 7.39 21.44
CA GLY A 214 10.40 6.97 21.45
C GLY A 214 9.99 6.10 20.26
N LYS A 215 10.95 5.66 19.44
CA LYS A 215 10.76 4.70 18.34
C LYS A 215 11.71 3.51 18.49
N GLU A 216 11.38 2.44 17.78
CA GLU A 216 12.24 1.28 17.60
C GLU A 216 12.13 0.76 16.16
N TRP A 217 13.12 -0.01 15.72
CA TRP A 217 13.04 -0.76 14.48
C TRP A 217 12.20 -2.01 14.67
N ALA A 218 11.35 -2.30 13.68
CA ALA A 218 10.69 -3.58 13.51
C ALA A 218 11.11 -4.18 12.15
N LEU A 219 11.65 -5.39 12.19
CA LEU A 219 11.95 -6.20 11.02
C LEU A 219 10.77 -7.14 10.77
N ILE A 220 10.15 -7.02 9.61
CA ILE A 220 8.96 -7.79 9.26
C ILE A 220 9.30 -8.69 8.08
N ARG A 221 9.16 -10.00 8.27
CA ARG A 221 9.30 -10.98 7.19
C ARG A 221 8.00 -11.07 6.42
N VAL A 222 8.09 -10.82 5.11
CA VAL A 222 6.97 -10.80 4.18
C VAL A 222 7.24 -11.80 3.07
N ARG A 223 6.19 -12.54 2.68
CA ARG A 223 6.17 -13.43 1.53
C ARG A 223 5.11 -12.95 0.55
N ALA A 224 5.51 -12.72 -0.69
CA ALA A 224 4.63 -12.35 -1.79
C ALA A 224 4.76 -13.35 -2.95
N GLN A 225 3.65 -13.72 -3.57
CA GLN A 225 3.63 -14.65 -4.69
C GLN A 225 2.68 -14.16 -5.77
N LEU A 226 3.15 -14.14 -7.03
CA LEU A 226 2.27 -13.95 -8.18
C LEU A 226 1.61 -15.29 -8.51
N LEU A 227 0.31 -15.39 -8.25
CA LEU A 227 -0.44 -16.63 -8.47
C LEU A 227 -0.88 -16.76 -9.92
N GLU A 228 -1.41 -15.67 -10.49
CA GLU A 228 -1.97 -15.65 -11.85
C GLU A 228 -1.83 -14.26 -12.47
N THR A 229 -1.85 -14.21 -13.80
CA THR A 229 -1.81 -12.97 -14.59
C THR A 229 -2.54 -13.20 -15.91
N SER A 230 -3.20 -12.16 -16.44
CA SER A 230 -3.76 -12.16 -17.79
C SER A 230 -2.70 -12.06 -18.90
N ASP A 231 -1.44 -11.87 -18.52
CA ASP A 231 -0.30 -11.76 -19.43
C ASP A 231 0.88 -12.62 -18.93
N SER A 232 1.21 -13.68 -19.67
CA SER A 232 2.24 -14.66 -19.33
C SER A 232 3.65 -14.09 -19.21
N ASP A 233 3.92 -12.95 -19.85
CA ASP A 233 5.23 -12.29 -19.85
C ASP A 233 5.27 -11.16 -18.81
N TYR A 234 4.23 -11.00 -17.99
CA TYR A 234 4.22 -10.01 -16.92
C TYR A 234 5.04 -10.48 -15.72
N GLU A 235 5.91 -9.60 -15.24
CA GLU A 235 6.64 -9.80 -14.00
C GLU A 235 6.09 -8.84 -12.94
N PHE A 236 5.61 -9.40 -11.83
CA PHE A 236 5.15 -8.61 -10.69
C PHE A 236 6.37 -8.19 -9.88
N GLY A 237 6.64 -6.89 -9.84
CA GLY A 237 7.57 -6.37 -8.86
C GLY A 237 6.89 -6.22 -7.49
N SER A 238 7.65 -6.29 -6.40
CA SER A 238 7.21 -5.85 -5.06
C SER A 238 8.44 -5.38 -4.30
N TYR A 239 8.36 -4.27 -3.56
CA TYR A 239 9.48 -3.66 -2.85
C TYR A 239 9.11 -3.28 -1.42
N ASP A 240 10.13 -3.12 -0.57
CA ASP A 240 9.98 -2.65 0.80
C ASP A 240 9.29 -1.28 0.91
N SER A 241 9.47 -0.42 -0.10
CA SER A 241 8.79 0.88 -0.19
C SER A 241 7.28 0.81 -0.36
N ASP A 242 6.74 -0.37 -0.71
CA ASP A 242 5.29 -0.58 -0.86
C ASP A 242 4.60 -0.76 0.50
N PHE A 243 5.34 -0.70 1.61
CA PHE A 243 4.83 -0.93 2.96
C PHE A 243 4.93 0.30 3.86
N VAL A 244 3.90 0.49 4.67
CA VAL A 244 3.81 1.57 5.66
C VAL A 244 3.23 1.02 6.95
N ALA A 245 3.72 1.46 8.11
CA ALA A 245 3.18 1.04 9.40
C ALA A 245 2.18 2.06 9.96
N TYR A 246 1.12 1.55 10.60
CA TYR A 246 0.13 2.35 11.34
C TYR A 246 0.08 1.86 12.78
N ASP A 247 0.04 2.79 13.72
CA ASP A 247 -0.08 2.47 15.14
C ASP A 247 -1.48 1.93 15.49
N SER A 248 -1.67 1.48 16.72
CA SER A 248 -2.97 0.95 17.21
C SER A 248 -4.14 1.96 17.16
N ASN A 249 -3.87 3.25 17.00
CA ASN A 249 -4.88 4.29 16.83
C ASN A 249 -5.16 4.60 15.34
N GLY A 250 -4.50 3.89 14.42
CA GLY A 250 -4.61 4.12 12.99
C GLY A 250 -3.84 5.35 12.51
N ILE A 251 -2.83 5.81 13.25
CA ILE A 251 -1.95 6.90 12.85
C ILE A 251 -0.75 6.32 12.12
N GLU A 252 -0.50 6.84 10.92
CA GLU A 252 0.67 6.46 10.12
C GLU A 252 1.96 6.79 10.87
N MET A 253 2.86 5.82 10.92
CA MET A 253 4.18 5.98 11.54
C MET A 253 5.21 6.48 10.51
N PRO A 254 6.24 7.22 10.96
CA PRO A 254 7.23 7.76 10.05
C PRO A 254 7.87 6.69 9.17
N ASN A 255 7.83 6.88 7.86
CA ASN A 255 8.58 6.06 6.94
C ASN A 255 10.01 6.58 6.84
N GLN A 256 10.94 5.91 7.51
CA GLN A 256 12.37 6.20 7.45
C GLN A 256 13.09 5.05 6.76
N TYR A 257 13.88 5.37 5.74
CA TYR A 257 14.70 4.40 5.04
C TYR A 257 15.87 3.95 5.92
N ILE A 258 16.10 2.64 5.95
CA ILE A 258 17.30 2.02 6.49
C ILE A 258 17.71 0.86 5.57
N PHE A 259 19.02 0.64 5.43
CA PHE A 259 19.52 -0.46 4.62
C PHE A 259 19.35 -1.79 5.35
N VAL A 260 18.63 -2.72 4.74
CA VAL A 260 18.46 -4.10 5.22
C VAL A 260 19.58 -4.96 4.61
N PRO A 261 20.56 -5.46 5.41
CA PRO A 261 21.80 -6.03 4.90
C PRO A 261 21.65 -7.39 4.20
N THR A 262 20.76 -8.24 4.70
CA THR A 262 20.52 -9.59 4.17
C THR A 262 19.03 -9.80 3.96
N ASP A 263 18.66 -10.66 3.02
CA ASP A 263 17.27 -11.06 2.77
C ASP A 263 16.29 -9.87 2.61
N ARG A 264 16.74 -8.71 2.08
CA ARG A 264 15.86 -7.55 1.87
C ARG A 264 14.71 -7.93 0.95
N PHE A 265 13.48 -7.62 1.37
CA PHE A 265 12.31 -7.81 0.53
C PHE A 265 12.35 -6.87 -0.68
N GLY A 266 12.33 -7.45 -1.87
CA GLY A 266 12.39 -6.67 -3.10
C GLY A 266 12.75 -7.49 -4.32
N GLY A 267 12.06 -7.25 -5.43
CA GLY A 267 12.39 -7.93 -6.68
C GLY A 267 11.23 -7.95 -7.66
N LYS A 268 11.40 -8.76 -8.71
CA LYS A 268 10.37 -9.10 -9.69
C LYS A 268 10.21 -10.61 -9.74
N VAL A 269 8.97 -11.07 -9.82
CA VAL A 269 8.62 -12.50 -9.85
C VAL A 269 7.64 -12.81 -10.97
N LYS A 270 7.77 -14.02 -11.54
CA LYS A 270 6.81 -14.57 -12.50
C LYS A 270 5.74 -15.39 -11.79
N VAL A 271 4.77 -15.88 -12.55
CA VAL A 271 3.72 -16.77 -12.04
C VAL A 271 4.36 -17.98 -11.37
N GLY A 272 3.93 -18.26 -10.14
CA GLY A 272 4.43 -19.37 -9.33
C GLY A 272 5.67 -19.02 -8.49
N ASP A 273 6.45 -18.01 -8.88
CA ASP A 273 7.63 -17.58 -8.14
C ASP A 273 7.24 -16.85 -6.85
N VAL A 274 8.11 -16.99 -5.83
CA VAL A 274 7.95 -16.40 -4.51
C VAL A 274 9.01 -15.33 -4.30
N ASN A 275 8.58 -14.15 -3.86
CA ASN A 275 9.45 -13.11 -3.33
C ASN A 275 9.30 -13.11 -1.79
N GLU A 276 10.37 -13.47 -1.09
CA GLU A 276 10.39 -13.48 0.38
C GLU A 276 11.54 -12.59 0.84
N GLY A 277 11.31 -11.87 1.93
CA GLY A 277 12.36 -11.08 2.54
C GLY A 277 11.88 -10.27 3.74
N VAL A 278 12.77 -9.40 4.20
CA VAL A 278 12.60 -8.55 5.37
C VAL A 278 12.42 -7.09 4.93
N ILE A 279 11.43 -6.43 5.52
CA ILE A 279 11.29 -4.97 5.50
C ILE A 279 11.60 -4.42 6.89
N ALA A 280 12.13 -3.20 6.96
CA ALA A 280 12.41 -2.51 8.22
C ALA A 280 11.55 -1.25 8.33
N LEU A 281 10.76 -1.14 9.40
CA LEU A 281 9.87 -0.01 9.65
C LEU A 281 10.11 0.56 11.05
N LEU A 282 9.94 1.88 11.21
CA LEU A 282 9.94 2.51 12.53
C LEU A 282 8.57 2.35 13.19
N VAL A 283 8.58 1.85 14.42
CA VAL A 283 7.36 1.62 15.20
C VAL A 283 7.46 2.24 16.60
N THR A 284 6.31 2.40 17.26
CA THR A 284 6.27 2.80 18.67
C THR A 284 6.53 1.56 19.55
N PRO A 285 7.47 1.61 20.51
CA PRO A 285 7.78 0.48 21.38
C PRO A 285 6.54 -0.04 22.12
N GLY A 286 6.33 -1.36 22.06
CA GLY A 286 5.20 -2.04 22.71
C GLY A 286 3.82 -1.79 22.09
N ASP A 287 3.71 -1.01 21.02
CA ASP A 287 2.45 -0.80 20.31
C ASP A 287 2.09 -1.98 19.40
N ASN A 288 0.79 -2.25 19.26
CA ASN A 288 0.25 -3.26 18.35
C ASN A 288 -0.05 -2.58 17.01
N PHE A 289 0.92 -2.64 16.09
CA PHE A 289 0.83 -1.94 14.81
C PHE A 289 0.33 -2.86 13.69
N VAL A 290 -0.20 -2.25 12.64
CA VAL A 290 -0.51 -2.94 11.38
C VAL A 290 0.39 -2.42 10.27
N ILE A 291 0.57 -3.22 9.22
CA ILE A 291 1.24 -2.76 8.00
C ILE A 291 0.24 -2.65 6.87
N GLN A 292 0.32 -1.55 6.12
CA GLN A 292 -0.34 -1.35 4.85
C GLN A 292 0.59 -1.85 3.74
N TYR A 293 0.02 -2.49 2.73
CA TYR A 293 0.63 -2.75 1.43
C TYR A 293 -0.07 -1.90 0.37
N ASP A 294 0.71 -1.06 -0.32
CA ASP A 294 0.25 -0.19 -1.39
C ASP A 294 1.34 -0.02 -2.46
N ARG A 295 1.15 -0.67 -3.61
CA ARG A 295 2.11 -0.64 -4.72
C ARG A 295 1.60 0.11 -5.94
N PHE A 296 0.29 0.11 -6.13
CA PHE A 296 -0.29 0.63 -7.35
C PHE A 296 -0.80 2.02 -7.06
N TYR A 297 0.06 3.02 -7.28
CA TYR A 297 -0.22 4.45 -7.13
C TYR A 297 -1.49 4.93 -7.89
N SER A 298 -2.13 4.08 -8.69
CA SER A 298 -3.37 4.31 -9.44
C SER A 298 -4.56 3.45 -8.99
N LEU A 299 -4.39 2.53 -8.02
CA LEU A 299 -5.50 1.73 -7.50
C LEU A 299 -6.17 2.38 -6.31
N THR A 300 -7.46 2.11 -6.21
CA THR A 300 -8.40 2.65 -5.23
C THR A 300 -8.27 2.05 -3.84
N ARG A 301 -7.29 1.17 -3.58
CA ARG A 301 -7.25 0.39 -2.34
C ARG A 301 -5.87 -0.11 -1.93
N SER A 302 -5.58 0.09 -0.65
CA SER A 302 -4.47 -0.53 0.07
C SER A 302 -4.96 -1.69 0.95
N TYR A 303 -4.06 -2.62 1.27
CA TYR A 303 -4.38 -3.82 2.05
C TYR A 303 -3.63 -3.81 3.37
N TYR A 304 -4.30 -4.15 4.48
CA TYR A 304 -3.72 -4.06 5.83
C TYR A 304 -3.54 -5.43 6.45
N PHE A 305 -2.41 -5.64 7.14
CA PHE A 305 -2.02 -6.90 7.76
C PHE A 305 -1.62 -6.69 9.23
N ALA A 306 -2.10 -7.57 10.10
CA ALA A 306 -1.72 -7.61 11.50
C ALA A 306 -0.31 -8.21 11.65
N THR A 307 0.38 -7.80 12.71
CA THR A 307 1.76 -8.21 13.00
C THR A 307 1.89 -9.14 14.21
N GLN A 308 0.77 -9.49 14.84
CA GLN A 308 0.66 -10.34 16.02
C GLN A 308 -0.75 -10.90 16.19
#